data_AF-A0AAN8G247-F1
#
_entry.id   AF-A0AAN8G247-F1
#
_cell.length_a   1.000
_cell.length_b   1.000
_cell.length_c   1.000
_cell.angle_alpha   90.00
_cell.angle_beta   90.00
_cell.angle_gamma   90.00
#
_symmetry.space_group_name_H-M   'P 1'
#
loop_
_entity.id
_entity.type
_entity.pdbx_description
1 polymer ?
#
loop_
_entity_poly.entity_id
_entity_poly.type
_entity_poly.pdbx_seq_one_letter_code
_entity_poly.pdbx_strand_id
1 'polypeptide(L)'
;MAYRPTAFGLTGEVNRKIRGKYDNDLEQDARLWIEAILGKPLVDGADPSEILGMDNFRLALKDGVVLCELMNAIQPNSIKRINTSSMPFKQMENINNFLSAIENYGVKKLDCFQTNDLYEKNQNMTQVVNTLHALGRAAQKNGYSGPSLGIKESDANPRNFTDEKLKAGSTIIGLQMGTNTGASQRGMNFGKARKIVD
;
A
#
# COMPACT_ATOMS: atom_id res chain seq x y z
N MET A 1 14.39 -18.34 24.87
CA MET A 1 13.89 -18.03 23.51
C MET A 1 14.03 -19.30 22.69
N ALA A 2 12.94 -19.82 22.12
CA ALA A 2 13.02 -21.02 21.29
C ALA A 2 13.75 -20.67 19.98
N TYR A 3 14.87 -21.34 19.70
CA TYR A 3 15.57 -21.23 18.43
C TYR A 3 14.65 -21.77 17.33
N ARG A 4 14.14 -20.88 16.49
CA ARG A 4 13.44 -21.27 15.26
C ARG A 4 14.50 -21.53 14.18
N PRO A 5 14.60 -22.74 13.63
CA PRO A 5 15.55 -23.05 12.57
C PRO A 5 15.34 -22.12 11.37
N THR A 6 16.43 -21.78 10.69
CA THR A 6 16.39 -21.12 9.39
C THR A 6 15.42 -21.87 8.48
N ALA A 7 14.48 -21.17 7.85
CA ALA A 7 13.50 -21.79 6.97
C ALA A 7 14.19 -22.40 5.73
N PHE A 8 13.94 -23.68 5.46
CA PHE A 8 14.45 -24.40 4.29
C PHE A 8 13.30 -24.76 3.33
N GLY A 9 13.63 -25.20 2.11
CA GLY A 9 12.66 -25.58 1.09
C GLY A 9 11.77 -24.41 0.64
N LEU A 10 10.48 -24.70 0.42
CA LEU A 10 9.49 -23.73 -0.05
C LEU A 10 9.38 -22.49 0.86
N THR A 11 9.38 -22.69 2.18
CA THR A 11 9.33 -21.58 3.16
C THR A 11 10.56 -20.68 3.05
N GLY A 12 11.74 -21.27 2.85
CA GLY A 12 12.97 -20.51 2.64
C GLY A 12 12.96 -19.71 1.34
N GLU A 13 12.44 -20.27 0.25
CA GLU A 13 12.28 -19.57 -1.03
C GLU A 13 11.31 -18.39 -0.96
N VAL A 14 10.17 -18.59 -0.29
CA VAL A 14 9.18 -17.52 -0.05
C VAL A 14 9.82 -16.38 0.75
N ASN A 15 10.50 -16.69 1.84
CA ASN A 15 11.17 -15.67 2.66
C ASN A 15 12.26 -14.93 1.88
N ARG A 16 13.03 -15.62 1.02
CA ARG A 16 14.01 -14.97 0.12
C ARG A 16 13.34 -14.02 -0.86
N LYS A 17 12.22 -14.42 -1.47
CA LYS A 17 11.46 -13.56 -2.40
C LYS A 17 10.88 -12.34 -1.69
N ILE A 18 10.34 -12.51 -0.48
CA ILE A 18 9.82 -11.41 0.33
C ILE A 18 10.95 -10.43 0.67
N ARG A 19 12.08 -10.94 1.16
CA ARG A 19 13.24 -10.10 1.47
C ARG A 19 13.79 -9.37 0.24
N GLY A 20 13.74 -9.98 -0.94
CA GLY A 20 14.12 -9.34 -2.20
C GLY A 20 13.19 -8.20 -2.64
N LYS A 21 11.99 -8.10 -2.08
CA LYS A 21 11.06 -6.98 -2.30
C LYS A 21 11.26 -5.85 -1.30
N TYR A 22 12.18 -6.00 -0.35
CA TYR A 22 12.44 -4.97 0.64
C TYR A 22 13.15 -3.79 -0.03
N ASP A 23 12.53 -2.63 0.09
CA ASP A 23 13.04 -1.38 -0.48
C ASP A 23 13.54 -0.49 0.66
N ASN A 24 14.83 -0.15 0.60
CA ASN A 24 15.46 0.67 1.64
C ASN A 24 15.04 2.14 1.53
N ASP A 25 14.65 2.62 0.36
CA ASP A 25 14.20 4.00 0.19
C ASP A 25 12.81 4.18 0.84
N LEU A 26 11.92 3.19 0.67
CA LEU A 26 10.63 3.18 1.36
C LEU A 26 10.75 3.04 2.88
N GLU A 27 11.75 2.28 3.37
CA GLU A 27 12.10 2.23 4.79
C GLU A 27 12.53 3.62 5.28
N GLN A 28 13.43 4.27 4.55
CA GLN A 28 13.97 5.56 4.91
C GLN A 28 12.89 6.64 4.99
N ASP A 29 11.99 6.68 4.00
CA ASP A 29 10.83 7.58 4.02
C ASP A 29 9.94 7.33 5.24
N ALA A 30 9.67 6.06 5.55
CA ALA A 30 8.88 5.68 6.73
C ALA A 30 9.59 6.06 8.05
N ARG A 31 10.90 5.88 8.13
CA ARG A 31 11.72 6.31 9.28
C ARG A 31 11.64 7.81 9.48
N LEU A 32 11.95 8.59 8.45
CA LEU A 32 11.93 10.06 8.52
C LEU A 32 10.55 10.57 8.91
N TRP A 33 9.50 9.94 8.41
CA TRP A 33 8.12 10.28 8.75
C TRP A 33 7.81 10.02 10.23
N ILE A 34 8.19 8.86 10.77
CA ILE A 34 8.00 8.54 12.19
C ILE A 34 8.77 9.51 13.08
N GLU A 35 10.05 9.75 12.75
CA GLU A 35 10.91 10.68 13.50
C GLU A 35 10.38 12.11 13.46
N ALA A 36 9.84 12.56 12.31
CA ALA A 36 9.24 13.87 12.17
C ALA A 36 7.95 14.05 12.98
N ILE A 37 7.15 12.98 13.15
CA ILE A 37 5.93 13.03 13.97
C ILE A 37 6.26 12.97 15.47
N LEU A 38 7.19 12.11 15.87
CA LEU A 38 7.52 11.90 17.29
C LEU A 38 8.54 12.91 17.82
N GLY A 39 9.29 13.59 16.94
CA GLY A 39 10.33 14.54 17.31
C GLY A 39 11.55 13.91 17.99
N LYS A 40 11.74 12.58 17.86
CA LYS A 40 12.86 11.82 18.43
C LYS A 40 13.39 10.81 17.41
N PRO A 41 14.71 10.51 17.45
CA PRO A 41 15.28 9.49 16.57
C PRO A 41 14.77 8.08 16.94
N LEU A 42 14.65 7.20 15.95
CA LEU A 42 14.29 5.79 16.19
C LEU A 42 15.43 5.00 16.84
N VAL A 43 16.67 5.35 16.53
CA VAL A 43 17.88 4.71 17.06
C VAL A 43 18.85 5.79 17.50
N ASP A 44 19.27 5.72 18.76
CA ASP A 44 20.21 6.67 19.35
C ASP A 44 21.55 6.63 18.60
N GLY A 45 21.98 7.79 18.10
CA GLY A 45 23.27 7.96 17.41
C GLY A 45 23.29 7.53 15.94
N ALA A 46 22.18 7.09 15.36
CA ALA A 46 22.08 6.87 13.92
C ALA A 46 21.87 8.19 13.18
N ASP A 47 22.69 8.47 12.17
CA ASP A 47 22.50 9.65 11.31
C ASP A 47 21.15 9.51 10.57
N PRO A 48 20.31 10.58 10.52
CA PRO A 48 19.09 10.57 9.72
C PRO A 48 19.32 10.36 8.22
N SER A 49 20.52 10.65 7.70
CA SER A 49 20.88 10.48 6.30
C SER A 49 21.35 9.06 5.95
N GLU A 50 21.64 8.23 6.94
CA GLU A 50 22.07 6.85 6.73
C GLU A 50 20.87 5.89 6.76
N ILE A 51 20.87 4.94 5.82
CA ILE A 51 19.91 3.84 5.79
C ILE A 51 20.16 2.95 7.00
N LEU A 52 19.15 2.82 7.85
CA LEU A 52 19.24 2.06 9.10
C LEU A 52 19.33 0.55 8.83
N GLY A 53 18.60 0.10 7.82
CA GLY A 53 18.55 -1.27 7.34
C GLY A 53 17.50 -2.10 8.09
N MET A 54 16.96 -3.08 7.38
CA MET A 54 15.84 -3.92 7.80
C MET A 54 15.95 -4.46 9.24
N ASP A 55 17.12 -4.92 9.67
CA ASP A 55 17.29 -5.54 10.99
C ASP A 55 17.20 -4.51 12.14
N ASN A 56 17.79 -3.34 11.96
CA ASN A 56 17.79 -2.27 12.95
C ASN A 56 16.43 -1.57 13.01
N PHE A 57 15.83 -1.29 11.85
CA PHE A 57 14.48 -0.73 11.77
C PHE A 57 13.46 -1.64 12.45
N ARG A 58 13.54 -2.96 12.21
CA ARG A 58 12.71 -3.95 12.91
C ARG A 58 12.94 -3.91 14.42
N LEU A 59 14.19 -3.84 14.89
CA LEU A 59 14.49 -3.79 16.32
C LEU A 59 13.90 -2.55 17.00
N ALA A 60 13.98 -1.39 16.36
CA ALA A 60 13.41 -0.14 16.85
C ALA A 60 11.88 -0.19 17.01
N LEU A 61 11.19 -0.93 16.13
CA LEU A 61 9.72 -1.05 16.16
C LEU A 61 9.22 -2.27 16.93
N LYS A 62 10.10 -3.22 17.28
CA LYS A 62 9.73 -4.55 17.80
C LYS A 62 8.92 -4.51 19.09
N ASP A 63 9.18 -3.54 19.96
CA ASP A 63 8.49 -3.40 21.24
C ASP A 63 7.04 -2.89 21.11
N GLY A 64 6.68 -2.37 19.93
CA GLY A 64 5.39 -1.77 19.62
C GLY A 64 5.14 -0.44 20.35
N VAL A 65 6.07 0.09 21.14
CA VAL A 65 5.91 1.33 21.90
C VAL A 65 5.88 2.51 20.94
N VAL A 66 6.89 2.60 20.06
CA VAL A 66 6.99 3.64 19.02
C VAL A 66 5.76 3.65 18.12
N LEU A 67 5.26 2.48 17.74
CA LEU A 67 4.05 2.36 16.90
C LEU A 67 2.81 2.89 17.64
N CYS A 68 2.66 2.56 18.92
CA CYS A 68 1.56 3.09 19.71
C CYS A 68 1.63 4.62 19.89
N GLU A 69 2.83 5.14 20.15
CA GLU A 69 3.07 6.58 20.26
C GLU A 69 2.78 7.31 18.95
N LEU A 70 3.20 6.75 17.81
CA LEU A 70 2.92 7.27 16.47
C LEU A 70 1.41 7.41 16.24
N MET A 71 0.65 6.36 16.55
CA MET A 71 -0.81 6.40 16.38
C MET A 71 -1.46 7.44 17.30
N ASN A 72 -0.99 7.57 18.54
CA ASN A 72 -1.48 8.59 19.47
C ASN A 72 -1.11 10.03 19.06
N ALA A 73 0.01 10.21 18.35
CA ALA A 73 0.39 11.50 17.78
C ALA A 73 -0.49 11.89 16.58
N ILE A 74 -0.86 10.92 15.74
CA ILE A 74 -1.75 11.14 14.58
C ILE A 74 -3.20 11.37 15.04
N GLN A 75 -3.70 10.50 15.92
CA GLN A 75 -5.03 10.63 16.51
C GLN A 75 -4.93 10.47 18.04
N PRO A 76 -5.11 11.56 18.79
CA PRO A 76 -5.07 11.53 20.24
C PRO A 76 -6.05 10.52 20.83
N ASN A 77 -5.64 9.85 21.92
CA ASN A 77 -6.43 8.86 22.66
C ASN A 77 -6.81 7.59 21.88
N SER A 78 -6.11 7.26 20.79
CA SER A 78 -6.34 6.01 20.04
C SER A 78 -5.95 4.77 20.85
N ILE A 79 -4.84 4.84 21.59
CA ILE A 79 -4.30 3.73 22.39
C ILE A 79 -4.09 4.22 23.82
N LYS A 80 -4.92 3.74 24.74
CA LYS A 80 -4.97 4.23 26.14
C LYS A 80 -3.82 3.71 27.01
N ARG A 81 -3.32 2.51 26.74
CA ARG A 81 -2.29 1.85 27.56
C ARG A 81 -1.19 1.30 26.66
N ILE A 82 0.02 1.80 26.86
CA ILE A 82 1.24 1.34 26.21
C ILE A 82 2.08 0.61 27.26
N ASN A 83 2.48 -0.63 26.98
CA ASN A 83 3.28 -1.42 27.90
C ASN A 83 4.77 -1.28 27.57
N THR A 84 5.62 -0.87 28.51
CA THR A 84 7.08 -0.73 28.30
C THR A 84 7.88 -1.94 28.79
N SER A 85 7.21 -3.00 29.22
CA SER A 85 7.87 -4.21 29.71
C SER A 85 8.56 -4.97 28.57
N SER A 86 9.74 -5.53 28.85
CA SER A 86 10.47 -6.41 27.93
C SER A 86 9.83 -7.79 27.74
N MET A 87 8.71 -8.07 28.41
CA MET A 87 8.00 -9.33 28.29
C MET A 87 7.42 -9.52 26.87
N PRO A 88 7.71 -10.64 26.17
CA PRO A 88 7.24 -10.91 24.81
C PRO A 88 5.75 -10.65 24.57
N PHE A 89 4.91 -11.12 25.49
CA PHE A 89 3.45 -10.99 25.33
C PHE A 89 3.00 -9.53 25.41
N LYS A 90 3.70 -8.68 26.17
CA LYS A 90 3.40 -7.24 26.28
C LYS A 90 3.80 -6.48 25.03
N GLN A 91 4.93 -6.83 24.43
CA GLN A 91 5.34 -6.27 23.13
C GLN A 91 4.35 -6.66 22.03
N MET A 92 3.94 -7.93 21.98
CA MET A 92 2.90 -8.38 21.05
C MET A 92 1.54 -7.71 21.30
N GLU A 93 1.17 -7.47 22.56
CA GLU A 93 -0.05 -6.74 22.93
C GLU A 93 -0.02 -5.30 22.38
N ASN A 94 1.10 -4.58 22.51
CA ASN A 94 1.25 -3.25 21.94
C ASN A 94 1.10 -3.24 20.42
N ILE A 95 1.74 -4.20 19.73
CA ILE A 95 1.62 -4.34 18.27
C ILE A 95 0.16 -4.57 17.87
N ASN A 96 -0.56 -5.46 18.56
CA ASN A 96 -1.98 -5.69 18.28
C ASN A 96 -2.83 -4.43 18.55
N ASN A 97 -2.55 -3.69 19.62
CA ASN A 97 -3.25 -2.44 19.93
C ASN A 97 -3.05 -1.40 18.81
N PHE A 98 -1.83 -1.30 18.27
CA PHE A 98 -1.55 -0.47 17.10
C PHE A 98 -2.35 -0.92 15.87
N LEU A 99 -2.35 -2.22 15.55
CA LEU A 99 -3.07 -2.77 14.41
C LEU A 99 -4.58 -2.50 14.49
N SER A 100 -5.19 -2.66 15.67
CA SER A 100 -6.60 -2.33 15.89
C SER A 100 -6.87 -0.82 15.75
N ALA A 101 -5.95 0.03 16.19
CA ALA A 101 -6.11 1.47 16.09
C ALA A 101 -6.04 1.98 14.63
N ILE A 102 -5.09 1.47 13.83
CA ILE A 102 -4.98 1.86 12.42
C ILE A 102 -6.15 1.32 11.57
N GLU A 103 -6.70 0.15 11.91
CA GLU A 103 -7.89 -0.40 11.25
C GLU A 103 -9.10 0.50 11.51
N ASN A 104 -9.29 0.93 12.77
CA ASN A 104 -10.32 1.90 13.14
C ASN A 104 -10.10 3.28 12.51
N TYR A 105 -8.86 3.67 12.24
CA TYR A 105 -8.52 4.92 11.56
C TYR A 105 -8.87 4.91 10.07
N GLY A 106 -9.06 3.73 9.48
CA GLY A 106 -9.46 3.56 8.07
C GLY A 106 -8.42 2.87 7.19
N VAL A 107 -7.33 2.33 7.77
CA VAL A 107 -6.42 1.46 7.04
C VAL A 107 -7.11 0.11 6.80
N LYS A 108 -7.07 -0.38 5.56
CA LYS A 108 -7.69 -1.68 5.22
C LYS A 108 -6.91 -2.81 5.88
N LYS A 109 -7.62 -3.81 6.40
CA LYS A 109 -7.02 -5.02 6.98
C LYS A 109 -6.04 -5.75 6.05
N LEU A 110 -6.26 -5.68 4.73
CA LEU A 110 -5.36 -6.26 3.73
C LEU A 110 -4.01 -5.52 3.64
N ASP A 111 -3.99 -4.25 4.00
CA ASP A 111 -2.78 -3.42 4.03
C ASP A 111 -2.09 -3.49 5.41
N CYS A 112 -2.74 -4.08 6.43
CA CYS A 112 -2.17 -4.27 7.77
C CYS A 112 -1.22 -5.48 7.81
N PHE A 113 -0.09 -5.32 8.48
CA PHE A 113 0.80 -6.42 8.82
C PHE A 113 0.25 -7.25 10.00
N GLN A 114 0.81 -8.44 10.22
CA GLN A 114 0.49 -9.30 11.35
C GLN A 114 1.60 -9.24 12.40
N THR A 115 1.28 -9.46 13.67
CA THR A 115 2.25 -9.39 14.78
C THR A 115 3.51 -10.23 14.55
N ASN A 116 3.38 -11.38 13.89
CA ASN A 116 4.53 -12.22 13.52
C ASN A 116 5.48 -11.56 12.52
N ASP A 117 4.97 -10.73 11.61
CA ASP A 117 5.76 -10.08 10.55
C ASP A 117 6.85 -9.16 11.13
N LEU A 118 6.55 -8.50 12.25
CA LEU A 118 7.43 -7.58 12.96
C LEU A 118 8.20 -8.26 14.10
N TYR A 119 7.53 -9.08 14.90
CA TYR A 119 8.11 -9.63 16.13
C TYR A 119 9.16 -10.71 15.86
N GLU A 120 8.87 -11.63 14.94
CA GLU A 120 9.76 -12.73 14.58
C GLU A 120 10.79 -12.28 13.54
N LYS A 121 12.02 -12.78 13.65
CA LYS A 121 13.07 -12.45 12.67
C LYS A 121 12.73 -13.11 11.32
N ASN A 122 13.05 -12.42 10.23
CA ASN A 122 12.95 -12.93 8.84
C ASN A 122 11.54 -13.32 8.37
N GLN A 123 10.50 -12.59 8.80
CA GLN A 123 9.14 -12.79 8.28
C GLN A 123 8.86 -11.84 7.11
N ASN A 124 8.27 -10.67 7.37
CA ASN A 124 7.76 -9.81 6.29
C ASN A 124 7.84 -8.33 6.66
N MET A 125 9.06 -7.80 6.80
CA MET A 125 9.25 -6.36 7.06
C MET A 125 8.75 -5.48 5.91
N THR A 126 8.71 -5.98 4.68
CA THR A 126 8.10 -5.28 3.55
C THR A 126 6.63 -4.94 3.83
N GLN A 127 5.88 -5.86 4.43
CA GLN A 127 4.49 -5.57 4.81
C GLN A 127 4.40 -4.50 5.90
N VAL A 128 5.29 -4.50 6.88
CA VAL A 128 5.31 -3.48 7.94
C VAL A 128 5.55 -2.08 7.35
N VAL A 129 6.51 -1.94 6.44
CA VAL A 129 6.77 -0.68 5.73
C VAL A 129 5.55 -0.27 4.91
N ASN A 130 4.94 -1.19 4.16
CA ASN A 130 3.74 -0.92 3.38
C ASN A 130 2.55 -0.47 4.25
N THR A 131 2.37 -1.05 5.43
CA THR A 131 1.34 -0.63 6.39
C THR A 131 1.58 0.79 6.89
N LEU A 132 2.83 1.18 7.15
CA LEU A 132 3.16 2.56 7.54
C LEU A 132 2.84 3.55 6.42
N HIS A 133 3.17 3.22 5.16
CA HIS A 133 2.77 4.02 4.00
C HIS A 133 1.25 4.06 3.81
N ALA A 134 0.53 2.97 4.10
CA ALA A 134 -0.93 2.96 4.08
C ALA A 134 -1.52 3.84 5.18
N LEU A 135 -0.92 3.85 6.38
CA LEU A 135 -1.30 4.75 7.46
C LEU A 135 -1.03 6.22 7.09
N GLY A 136 0.11 6.51 6.46
CA GLY A 136 0.43 7.84 5.93
C GLY A 136 -0.61 8.36 4.94
N ARG A 137 -1.07 7.50 4.02
CA ARG A 137 -2.17 7.80 3.09
C ARG A 137 -3.50 8.03 3.80
N ALA A 138 -3.84 7.17 4.77
CA ALA A 138 -5.05 7.32 5.56
C ALA A 138 -5.04 8.63 6.39
N ALA A 139 -3.88 9.01 6.93
CA ALA A 139 -3.70 10.26 7.67
C ALA A 139 -3.94 11.48 6.78
N GLN A 140 -3.40 11.49 5.55
CA GLN A 140 -3.66 12.55 4.58
C GLN A 140 -5.15 12.65 4.23
N LYS A 141 -5.81 11.50 4.04
CA LYS A 141 -7.25 11.45 3.74
C LYS A 141 -8.11 11.99 4.89
N ASN A 142 -7.72 11.70 6.12
CA ASN A 142 -8.42 12.15 7.32
C ASN A 142 -8.08 13.60 7.72
N GLY A 143 -7.28 14.32 6.91
CA GLY A 143 -6.96 15.73 7.12
C GLY A 143 -5.89 15.97 8.19
N TYR A 144 -5.03 14.98 8.48
CA TYR A 144 -3.88 15.17 9.36
C TYR A 144 -2.95 16.27 8.80
N SER A 145 -2.62 17.25 9.64
CA SER A 145 -1.85 18.45 9.27
C SER A 145 -0.34 18.30 9.46
N GLY A 146 0.13 17.15 9.94
CA GLY A 146 1.55 16.88 10.11
C GLY A 146 2.25 16.41 8.82
N PRO A 147 3.48 15.89 8.95
CA PRO A 147 4.24 15.34 7.82
C PRO A 147 3.45 14.28 7.05
N SER A 148 3.48 14.34 5.73
CA SER A 148 2.80 13.38 4.86
C SER A 148 3.75 12.25 4.44
N LEU A 149 3.27 11.01 4.45
CA LEU A 149 3.97 9.84 3.90
C LEU A 149 3.13 9.20 2.79
N GLY A 150 3.78 8.91 1.67
CA GLY A 150 3.18 8.26 0.51
C GLY A 150 2.34 9.19 -0.38
N ILE A 151 1.88 8.64 -1.50
CA ILE A 151 1.12 9.36 -2.53
C ILE A 151 -0.32 9.57 -2.05
N LYS A 152 -0.84 10.79 -2.19
CA LYS A 152 -2.22 11.13 -1.86
C LYS A 152 -3.20 10.26 -2.66
N GLU A 153 -4.10 9.56 -1.96
CA GLU A 153 -5.16 8.78 -2.61
C GLU A 153 -6.10 9.72 -3.36
N SER A 154 -6.35 9.43 -4.64
CA SER A 154 -7.26 10.21 -5.46
C SER A 154 -8.72 9.89 -5.12
N ASP A 155 -9.51 10.91 -4.83
CA ASP A 155 -10.95 10.76 -4.70
C ASP A 155 -11.58 10.47 -6.07
N ALA A 156 -12.63 9.65 -6.08
CA ALA A 156 -13.43 9.45 -7.28
C ALA A 156 -14.01 10.82 -7.70
N ASN A 157 -13.80 11.18 -8.96
CA ASN A 157 -14.43 12.35 -9.57
C ASN A 157 -15.62 11.89 -10.44
N PRO A 158 -16.80 11.61 -9.84
CA PRO A 158 -17.98 11.27 -10.61
C PRO A 158 -18.40 12.50 -11.42
N ARG A 159 -18.22 12.40 -12.74
CA ARG A 159 -18.68 13.44 -13.66
C ARG A 159 -20.18 13.29 -13.84
N ASN A 160 -20.94 14.14 -13.17
CA ASN A 160 -22.37 14.26 -13.40
C ASN A 160 -22.60 15.09 -14.66
N PHE A 161 -23.26 14.50 -15.66
CA PHE A 161 -23.74 15.21 -16.84
C PHE A 161 -25.23 15.52 -16.65
N THR A 162 -25.68 16.64 -17.22
CA THR A 162 -27.12 16.94 -17.25
C THR A 162 -27.85 15.94 -18.15
N ASP A 163 -29.11 15.67 -17.86
CA ASP A 163 -29.96 14.78 -18.67
C ASP A 163 -30.03 15.22 -20.13
N GLU A 164 -30.06 16.54 -20.39
CA GLU A 164 -30.00 17.10 -21.74
C GLU A 164 -28.71 16.73 -22.47
N LYS A 165 -27.56 16.77 -21.78
CA LYS A 165 -26.26 16.41 -22.35
C LYS A 165 -26.15 14.91 -22.61
N LEU A 166 -26.72 14.08 -21.73
CA LEU A 166 -26.81 12.63 -21.93
C LEU A 166 -27.68 12.30 -23.15
N LYS A 167 -28.83 12.98 -23.30
CA LYS A 167 -29.76 12.82 -24.44
C LYS A 167 -29.20 13.37 -25.75
N ALA A 168 -28.43 14.46 -25.71
CA ALA A 168 -27.72 14.96 -26.89
C ALA A 168 -26.68 13.93 -27.38
N GLY A 169 -26.01 13.24 -26.45
CA GLY A 169 -25.07 12.15 -26.76
C GLY A 169 -25.72 10.96 -27.47
N SER A 170 -26.96 10.60 -27.12
CA SER A 170 -27.68 9.49 -27.78
C SER A 170 -28.17 9.83 -29.19
N THR A 171 -28.17 11.11 -29.56
CA THR A 171 -28.58 11.57 -30.90
C THR A 171 -27.41 11.49 -31.90
N ILE A 172 -26.17 11.37 -31.42
CA ILE A 172 -24.98 11.24 -32.25
C ILE A 172 -24.80 9.77 -32.64
N ILE A 173 -25.28 9.42 -33.83
CA ILE A 173 -25.00 8.12 -34.45
C ILE A 173 -23.54 8.16 -34.90
N GLY A 174 -22.67 7.36 -34.27
CA GLY A 174 -21.28 7.23 -34.70
C GLY A 174 -21.22 6.81 -36.17
N LEU A 175 -20.46 7.57 -36.98
CA LEU A 175 -20.30 7.45 -38.44
C LEU A 175 -19.90 6.05 -38.98
N GLN A 176 -19.68 5.07 -38.10
CA GLN A 176 -19.26 3.70 -38.41
C GLN A 176 -20.19 2.60 -37.88
N MET A 177 -21.33 2.92 -37.25
CA MET A 177 -22.30 1.90 -36.83
C MET A 177 -23.15 1.44 -38.02
N GLY A 178 -22.48 0.91 -39.05
CA GLY A 178 -23.14 0.08 -40.06
C GLY A 178 -23.42 -1.29 -39.46
N THR A 179 -24.57 -1.87 -39.77
CA THR A 179 -24.85 -3.26 -39.38
C THR A 179 -24.10 -4.18 -40.35
N ASN A 180 -23.32 -5.13 -39.81
CA ASN A 180 -22.61 -6.14 -40.61
C ASN A 180 -23.59 -7.10 -41.31
N THR A 181 -24.87 -7.04 -40.92
CA THR A 181 -25.93 -7.97 -41.31
C THR A 181 -26.37 -7.80 -42.77
N GLY A 182 -26.00 -6.70 -43.44
CA GLY A 182 -26.29 -6.45 -44.86
C GLY A 182 -25.07 -6.44 -45.80
N ALA A 183 -23.85 -6.44 -45.27
CA ALA A 183 -22.62 -6.38 -46.07
C ALA A 183 -22.23 -7.78 -46.59
N SER A 184 -23.09 -8.40 -47.41
CA SER A 184 -22.72 -9.63 -48.10
C SER A 184 -21.91 -9.31 -49.36
N GLN A 185 -20.74 -9.92 -49.52
CA GLN A 185 -19.90 -9.86 -50.73
C GLN A 185 -20.54 -10.56 -51.95
N ARG A 186 -21.85 -10.86 -51.92
CA ARG A 186 -22.54 -11.43 -53.07
C ARG A 186 -22.71 -10.37 -54.16
N GLY A 187 -22.01 -10.55 -55.27
CA GLY A 187 -22.10 -9.70 -56.46
C GLY A 187 -20.84 -8.86 -56.75
N MET A 188 -19.83 -8.86 -55.88
CA MET A 188 -18.54 -8.25 -56.19
C MET A 188 -17.75 -9.13 -57.16
N ASN A 189 -17.87 -8.86 -58.46
CA ASN A 189 -17.10 -9.51 -59.51
C ASN A 189 -15.89 -8.64 -59.85
N PHE A 190 -14.76 -8.84 -59.17
CA PHE A 190 -13.49 -8.21 -59.49
C PHE A 190 -12.85 -8.94 -60.67
N GLY A 191 -13.09 -8.43 -61.89
CA GLY A 191 -12.37 -8.85 -63.09
C GLY A 191 -13.28 -9.21 -64.26
N LYS A 192 -13.75 -8.19 -64.99
CA LYS A 192 -14.26 -8.42 -66.35
C LYS A 192 -13.04 -8.57 -67.27
N ALA A 193 -12.81 -9.76 -67.81
CA ALA A 193 -11.78 -9.98 -68.82
C ALA A 193 -12.07 -9.11 -70.06
N ARG A 194 -11.07 -8.34 -70.51
CA ARG A 194 -11.16 -7.55 -71.75
C ARG A 194 -11.17 -8.49 -72.94
N LYS A 195 -12.24 -8.48 -73.74
CA LYS A 195 -12.25 -9.17 -75.04
C LYS A 195 -11.44 -8.34 -76.03
N ILE A 196 -10.36 -8.91 -76.55
CA ILE A 196 -9.69 -8.44 -77.76
C ILE A 196 -10.47 -9.07 -78.91
N VAL A 197 -10.96 -8.23 -79.83
CA VAL A 197 -11.62 -8.66 -81.07
C VAL A 197 -10.60 -8.40 -82.18
N ASP A 198 -10.27 -9.43 -82.94
CA ASP A 198 -9.49 -9.34 -84.18
C ASP A 198 -10.42 -8.92 -85.33
#